data_AF-A0A820M0V1-F1
#
_entry.id   AF-A0A820M0V1-F1
#
_cell.length_a   1.000
_cell.length_b   1.000
_cell.length_c   1.000
_cell.angle_alpha   90.00
_cell.angle_beta   90.00
_cell.angle_gamma   90.00
#
_symmetry.space_group_name_H-M   'P 1'
#
loop_
_entity.id
_entity.type
_entity.pdbx_description
1 polymer ?
#
loop_
_entity_poly.entity_id
_entity_poly.type
_entity_poly.pdbx_seq_one_letter_code
_entity_poly.pdbx_strand_id
1 'polypeptide(L)' 'GIAPWGCISGVEQLDVHGTNVIYNKSKSDGNDETPLEPNHTHFIFIDDGTKHQYGGENEFRAQFERAISGESFSLQ' A
#
# COMPACT_ATOMS: atom_id res chain seq x y z
N GLY A 1 -6.80 1.08 2.42
CA GLY A 1 -6.39 1.04 1.01
C GLY A 1 -5.29 0.01 0.79
N ILE A 2 -5.13 -0.46 -0.44
CA ILE A 2 -3.99 -1.28 -0.88
C ILE A 2 -3.15 -0.38 -1.80
N ALA A 3 -1.86 -0.24 -1.52
CA ALA A 3 -0.98 0.69 -2.25
C ALA A 3 0.47 0.17 -2.33
N PRO A 4 1.26 0.59 -3.34
CA PRO A 4 2.67 0.22 -3.45
C PRO A 4 3.52 0.99 -2.42
N TRP A 5 4.36 0.28 -1.67
CA TRP A 5 5.21 0.82 -0.61
C TRP A 5 6.14 1.93 -1.11
N GLY A 6 6.75 1.73 -2.28
CA GLY A 6 7.66 2.67 -2.92
C GLY A 6 7.04 3.99 -3.40
N CYS A 7 5.72 4.16 -3.29
CA CYS A 7 5.01 5.40 -3.64
C CYS A 7 4.36 6.08 -2.43
N ILE A 8 4.56 5.59 -1.21
CA ILE A 8 4.02 6.24 -0.01
C ILE A 8 4.99 7.30 0.46
N SER A 9 4.50 8.51 0.71
CA SER A 9 5.31 9.56 1.33
C SER A 9 5.43 9.33 2.84
N GLY A 10 6.58 9.61 3.44
CA GLY A 10 6.73 9.55 4.89
C GLY A 10 6.90 8.13 5.44
N VAL A 11 7.40 7.19 4.61
CA VAL A 11 7.63 5.78 4.99
C VAL A 11 8.58 5.62 6.17
N GLU A 12 9.48 6.57 6.41
CA GLU A 12 10.37 6.58 7.58
C GLU A 12 9.63 6.66 8.92
N GLN A 13 8.41 7.20 8.94
CA GLN A 13 7.55 7.19 10.13
C GLN A 13 6.87 5.84 10.35
N LEU A 14 6.77 5.02 9.29
CA LEU A 14 6.09 3.73 9.28
C LEU A 14 7.07 2.56 9.41
N ASP A 15 8.35 2.78 9.09
CA ASP A 15 9.44 1.79 9.20
C ASP A 15 9.89 1.61 10.65
N VAL A 16 8.97 1.11 11.47
CA VAL A 16 9.23 0.69 12.85
C VAL A 16 8.61 -0.68 13.11
N HIS A 17 9.22 -1.45 13.99
CA HIS A 17 8.79 -2.82 14.26
C HIS A 17 8.04 -2.94 15.59
N GLY A 18 6.89 -3.62 15.55
CA GLY A 18 6.20 -4.12 16.74
C GLY A 18 5.53 -3.05 17.62
N THR A 19 5.28 -1.86 17.10
CA THR A 19 4.65 -0.76 17.85
C THR A 19 3.69 0.06 16.99
N ASN A 20 2.80 0.80 17.65
CA ASN A 20 1.96 1.79 16.99
C ASN A 20 2.75 3.06 16.68
N VAL A 21 2.44 3.69 15.56
CA VAL A 21 3.03 4.96 15.13
C VAL A 21 1.98 6.03 14.85
N ILE A 22 2.40 7.27 15.02
CA ILE A 22 1.65 8.44 14.55
C ILE A 22 2.22 8.82 13.19
N TYR A 23 1.41 8.67 12.15
CA TYR A 23 1.74 9.17 10.82
C TYR A 23 1.28 10.62 10.67
N ASN A 24 2.22 11.52 10.40
CA ASN A 24 1.93 12.92 10.11
C ASN A 24 2.02 13.16 8.61
N LYS A 25 0.88 13.58 8.02
CA LYS A 25 0.81 13.94 6.61
C LYS A 25 1.64 15.21 6.34
N SER A 26 2.79 15.06 5.70
CA SER A 26 3.55 16.16 5.12
C SER A 26 2.90 16.63 3.81
N LYS A 27 3.18 17.87 3.40
CA LYS A 27 2.88 18.30 2.03
C LYS A 27 3.79 17.50 1.09
N SER A 28 3.25 17.05 -0.04
CA SER A 28 4.10 16.44 -1.06
C SER A 28 5.07 17.49 -1.58
N ASP A 29 6.37 17.23 -1.46
CA ASP A 29 7.43 18.13 -1.93
C ASP A 29 7.63 18.08 -3.46
N GLY A 30 6.61 17.63 -4.20
CA GLY A 30 6.65 17.46 -5.65
C GLY A 30 7.25 16.14 -6.14
N ASN A 31 7.56 15.21 -5.24
CA ASN A 31 7.94 13.83 -5.60
C ASN A 31 6.71 13.02 -6.01
N ASP A 32 6.91 11.97 -6.82
CA ASP A 32 5.89 11.00 -7.27
C ASP A 32 5.31 10.12 -6.13
N GLU A 33 5.47 10.55 -4.88
CA GLU A 33 4.98 9.90 -3.67
C GLU A 33 3.65 10.53 -3.21
N THR A 34 2.75 9.68 -2.74
CA THR A 34 1.41 10.06 -2.29
C THR A 34 1.25 9.81 -0.79
N PRO A 35 0.70 10.77 -0.02
CA PRO A 35 0.43 10.55 1.40
C PRO A 35 -0.75 9.62 1.64
N LEU A 36 -0.76 8.96 2.80
CA LEU A 36 -1.91 8.15 3.24
C LEU A 36 -3.19 8.99 3.34
N GLU A 37 -4.31 8.36 3.00
CA GLU A 37 -5.65 8.95 3.10
C GLU A 37 -6.23 8.70 4.51
N PRO A 38 -6.33 9.73 5.40
CA PRO A 38 -6.91 9.59 6.74
C PRO A 38 -8.27 8.90 6.87
N ASN A 39 -9.15 8.85 5.85
CA ASN A 39 -10.47 8.22 6.02
C ASN A 39 -10.47 6.69 5.83
N HIS A 40 -9.34 6.06 5.52
CA HIS A 40 -9.24 4.59 5.52
C HIS A 40 -9.06 4.03 6.94
N THR A 41 -9.67 2.88 7.21
CA THR A 41 -9.52 2.17 8.50
C THR A 41 -8.30 1.25 8.56
N HIS A 42 -7.88 0.71 7.42
CA HIS A 42 -6.77 -0.25 7.31
C HIS A 42 -5.95 0.03 6.05
N PHE A 43 -4.67 -0.31 6.09
CA PHE A 43 -3.75 -0.21 4.96
C PHE A 43 -3.02 -1.53 4.75
N ILE A 44 -2.79 -1.88 3.49
CA ILE A 44 -1.91 -2.97 3.07
C ILE A 44 -0.90 -2.35 2.10
N PHE A 45 0.39 -2.45 2.42
CA PHE A 45 1.47 -1.95 1.57
C PHE A 45 2.14 -3.11 0.84
N ILE A 46 2.24 -3.01 -0.48
CA ILE A 46 2.85 -4.03 -1.35
C ILE A 46 4.24 -3.54 -1.72
N ASP A 47 5.26 -4.32 -1.40
CA ASP A 47 6.65 -4.02 -1.72
C ASP A 47 7.12 -4.91 -2.87
N ASP A 48 7.53 -4.29 -3.97
CA ASP A 48 8.15 -4.93 -5.14
C ASP A 48 9.63 -4.55 -5.31
N GLY A 49 10.19 -3.83 -4.32
CA GLY A 49 11.57 -3.32 -4.34
C GLY A 49 11.79 -2.08 -5.20
N THR A 50 10.77 -1.57 -5.90
CA THR A 50 10.87 -0.36 -6.72
C THR A 50 10.45 0.89 -5.94
N LYS A 51 10.85 2.06 -6.45
CA LYS A 51 10.40 3.37 -5.95
C LYS A 51 9.69 4.12 -7.05
N HIS A 52 8.66 4.89 -6.68
CA HIS A 52 7.91 5.77 -7.58
C HIS A 52 7.23 5.06 -8.77
N GLN A 53 7.00 3.76 -8.66
CA GLN A 53 6.27 2.98 -9.67
C GLN A 53 4.90 2.57 -9.16
N TYR A 54 3.86 3.00 -9.88
CA TYR A 54 2.48 2.63 -9.60
C TYR A 54 2.12 1.28 -10.26
N GLY A 55 1.17 0.57 -9.67
CA GLY A 55 0.60 -0.64 -10.25
C GLY A 55 1.21 -1.95 -9.75
N GLY A 56 2.30 -1.91 -8.96
CA GLY A 56 2.86 -3.09 -8.29
C GLY A 56 1.88 -3.80 -7.35
N GLU A 57 0.83 -3.09 -6.91
CA GLU A 57 -0.23 -3.63 -6.07
C GLU A 57 -1.36 -4.34 -6.83
N ASN A 58 -1.45 -4.18 -8.15
CA ASN A 58 -2.62 -4.61 -8.94
C ASN A 58 -2.84 -6.12 -8.90
N GLU A 59 -1.79 -6.90 -9.08
CA GLU A 59 -1.87 -8.36 -9.08
C GLU A 59 -2.30 -8.87 -7.70
N PHE A 60 -1.66 -8.36 -6.64
CA PHE A 60 -2.03 -8.68 -5.26
C PHE A 60 -3.50 -8.34 -4.98
N ARG A 61 -3.95 -7.14 -5.37
CA ARG A 61 -5.34 -6.71 -5.19
C ARG A 61 -6.33 -7.68 -5.83
N ALA A 62 -6.10 -8.07 -7.08
CA ALA A 62 -6.97 -9.01 -7.79
C ALA A 62 -7.01 -10.39 -7.10
N GLN A 63 -5.86 -10.89 -6.63
CA GLN A 63 -5.79 -12.16 -5.90
C GLN A 63 -6.46 -12.07 -4.54
N PHE A 64 -6.26 -10.98 -3.81
CA PHE A 64 -6.85 -10.74 -2.48
C PHE A 64 -8.37 -10.62 -2.55
N GLU A 65 -8.90 -9.86 -3.52
CA GLU A 65 -10.34 -9.73 -3.73
C GLU A 65 -11.00 -11.08 -4.06
N ARG A 66 -10.38 -11.89 -4.94
CA ARG A 66 -10.85 -13.25 -5.26
C ARG A 66 -10.79 -14.21 -4.07
N ALA A 67 -9.71 -14.15 -3.29
CA ALA A 67 -9.55 -14.99 -2.11
C ALA A 67 -10.62 -14.68 -1.05
N ILE A 68 -10.99 -13.41 -0.88
CA ILE A 68 -12.04 -12.99 0.06
C ILE A 68 -13.44 -13.27 -0.47
N SER A 69 -13.67 -13.16 -1.78
CA SER A 69 -14.98 -13.45 -2.37
C SER A 69 -15.34 -14.94 -2.35
N GLY A 70 -14.35 -15.82 -2.11
CA GLY A 70 -14.55 -17.27 -2.11
C GLY A 70 -14.64 -17.88 -3.50
N GLU A 71 -14.19 -17.16 -4.54
CA GLU A 71 -14.10 -17.69 -5.90
C GLU A 71 -12.96 -18.73 -5.98
N SER A 72 -13.32 -19.99 -6.22
CA SER A 72 -12.37 -21.09 -6.38
C SER A 72 -11.57 -20.96 -7.69
N PHE A 73 -10.25 -21.21 -7.64
CA PHE A 73 -9.43 -21.39 -8.84
C PHE A 73 -10.00 -22.54 -9.70
N SER A 74 -10.58 -22.22 -10.85
CA SER A 74 -10.79 -23.20 -11.92
C SER A 74 -9.68 -22.97 -12.95
N LEU A 75 -8.68 -23.86 -12.98
CA LEU A 75 -7.77 -23.93 -14.11
C LEU A 75 -8.61 -24.33 -15.34
N GLN A 76 -8.67 -23.46 -16.34
CA GLN A 76 -9.08 -23.82 -17.70
C GLN A 76 -7.87 -24.30 -18.50
#